data_AF-C3ZH89-F1
#
_entry.id   AF-C3ZH89-F1
#
_cell.length_a   1.000
_cell.length_b   1.000
_cell.length_c   1.000
_cell.angle_alpha   90.00
_cell.angle_beta   90.00
_cell.angle_gamma   90.00
#
_symmetry.space_group_name_H-M   'P 1'
#
loop_
_entity.id
_entity.type
_entity.pdbx_description
1 polymer ?
#
loop_
_entity_poly.entity_id
_entity_poly.type
_entity_poly.pdbx_seq_one_letter_code
_entity_poly.pdbx_strand_id
1 'polypeptide(L)' 'GKHGTYATGGYVATLNWTFDGSINISTNLQTNNWLDEKTRAVFIEMTLYNPHANLFSVVAMVTE' A
#
# COMPACT_ATOMS: atom_id res chain seq x y z
N GLY A 1 6.90 -3.93 12.26
CA GLY A 1 6.42 -5.27 12.59
C GLY A 1 7.56 -6.10 13.14
N LYS A 2 7.75 -7.32 12.62
CA LYS A 2 8.65 -8.32 13.20
C LYS A 2 10.10 -7.83 13.29
N HIS A 3 10.54 -7.06 12.31
CA HIS A 3 11.94 -6.59 12.19
C HIS A 3 12.16 -5.16 12.72
N GLY A 4 11.13 -4.51 13.28
CA GLY A 4 11.29 -3.20 13.92
C GLY A 4 10.01 -2.36 14.03
N THR A 5 10.16 -1.15 14.58
CA THR A 5 9.09 -0.14 14.60
C THR A 5 9.35 0.86 13.48
N TYR A 6 8.29 1.19 12.72
CA TYR A 6 8.35 2.11 11.60
C TYR A 6 7.51 3.34 11.96
N ALA A 7 8.13 4.52 11.98
CA ALA A 7 7.46 5.77 12.25
C ALA A 7 6.83 6.34 10.96
N THR A 8 6.08 7.43 11.10
CA THR A 8 5.64 8.20 9.94
C THR A 8 6.84 8.82 9.22
N GLY A 9 6.77 8.88 7.89
CA GLY A 9 7.88 9.30 7.02
C GLY A 9 8.30 8.18 6.09
N GLY A 10 8.34 8.47 4.79
CA GLY A 10 8.57 7.50 3.73
C GLY A 10 8.03 8.01 2.40
N TYR A 11 8.01 7.14 1.41
CA TYR A 11 7.43 7.43 0.10
C TYR A 11 6.04 6.80 0.02
N VAL A 12 5.09 7.53 -0.56
CA VAL A 12 3.69 7.08 -0.70
C VAL A 12 3.28 7.16 -2.16
N ALA A 13 2.69 6.09 -2.66
CA ALA A 13 2.04 6.04 -3.96
C ALA A 13 0.57 5.68 -3.77
N THR A 14 -0.33 6.54 -4.23
CA THR A 14 -1.78 6.31 -4.14
C THR A 14 -2.24 5.57 -5.39
N LEU A 15 -2.84 4.39 -5.22
CA LEU A 15 -3.45 3.64 -6.32
C LEU A 15 -4.72 4.32 -6.84
N ASN A 16 -5.13 3.99 -8.06
CA ASN A 16 -6.32 4.56 -8.66
C ASN A 16 -7.59 3.82 -8.19
N TRP A 17 -8.75 4.43 -8.38
CA TRP A 17 -10.04 3.78 -8.17
C TRP A 17 -10.35 2.73 -9.25
N THR A 18 -9.77 2.87 -10.45
CA THR A 18 -9.89 1.87 -11.50
C THR A 18 -8.77 0.84 -11.43
N PHE A 19 -9.10 -0.39 -11.85
CA PHE A 19 -8.13 -1.46 -11.96
C PHE A 19 -6.99 -1.08 -12.91
N ASP A 20 -7.31 -0.66 -14.13
CA ASP A 20 -6.31 -0.30 -15.15
C ASP A 20 -5.43 0.88 -14.71
N GLY A 21 -6.01 1.89 -14.04
CA GLY A 21 -5.25 3.00 -13.49
C GLY A 21 -4.27 2.56 -12.40
N SER A 22 -4.69 1.62 -11.55
CA SER A 22 -3.83 1.04 -10.52
C SER A 22 -2.72 0.17 -11.10
N ILE A 23 -3.02 -0.61 -12.15
CA ILE A 23 -2.02 -1.38 -12.89
C ILE A 23 -0.97 -0.44 -13.50
N ASN A 24 -1.39 0.65 -14.13
CA ASN A 24 -0.46 1.63 -14.71
C ASN A 24 0.48 2.22 -13.63
N ILE A 25 -0.08 2.66 -12.50
CA ILE A 25 0.73 3.18 -11.38
C ILE A 25 1.69 2.10 -10.87
N SER A 26 1.22 0.87 -10.66
CA SER A 26 2.07 -0.22 -10.19
C SER A 26 3.20 -0.55 -11.16
N THR A 27 2.93 -0.56 -12.46
CA THR A 27 3.95 -0.73 -13.50
C THR A 27 4.95 0.41 -13.47
N ASN A 28 4.51 1.66 -13.34
CA ASN A 28 5.41 2.81 -13.25
C ASN A 28 6.35 2.72 -12.04
N LEU A 29 5.81 2.36 -10.87
CA LEU A 29 6.62 2.16 -9.65
C LEU A 29 7.65 1.05 -9.84
N GLN A 30 7.25 -0.05 -10.48
CA GLN A 30 8.16 -1.16 -10.78
C GLN A 30 9.27 -0.73 -11.76
N THR A 31 8.93 -0.03 -12.84
CA THR A 31 9.91 0.42 -13.85
C THR A 31 10.91 1.45 -13.32
N ASN A 32 10.56 2.17 -12.25
CA ASN A 32 11.41 3.15 -11.60
C ASN A 32 12.15 2.59 -10.38
N ASN A 33 12.14 1.26 -10.17
CA ASN A 33 12.73 0.60 -9.01
C ASN A 33 12.32 1.25 -7.67
N TRP A 34 11.03 1.56 -7.51
CA TRP A 34 10.51 2.16 -6.29
C TRP A 34 10.73 1.27 -5.05
N LEU A 35 10.85 -0.05 -5.27
CA LEU A 35 11.36 -1.00 -4.29
C LEU A 35 12.78 -1.41 -4.67
N ASP A 36 13.72 -1.23 -3.74
CA ASP A 36 15.12 -1.57 -3.91
C ASP A 36 15.68 -2.30 -2.69
N GLU A 37 16.99 -2.56 -2.69
CA GLU A 37 17.70 -3.23 -1.58
C GLU A 37 17.74 -2.44 -0.27
N LYS A 38 17.32 -1.17 -0.27
CA LYS A 38 17.26 -0.31 0.92
C LYS A 38 15.83 -0.19 1.47
N THR A 39 14.82 -0.61 0.72
CA THR A 39 13.44 -0.71 1.21
C THR A 39 13.35 -1.78 2.30
N ARG A 40 13.06 -1.36 3.54
CA ARG A 40 12.95 -2.26 4.71
C ARG A 40 11.53 -2.72 5.04
N ALA A 41 10.52 -2.06 4.48
CA ALA A 41 9.13 -2.44 4.62
C ALA A 41 8.27 -1.71 3.60
N VAL A 42 7.18 -2.36 3.18
CA VAL A 42 6.11 -1.76 2.39
C VAL A 42 4.80 -1.99 3.12
N PHE A 43 4.02 -0.90 3.24
CA PHE A 43 2.70 -0.91 3.85
C PHE A 43 1.64 -0.67 2.79
N ILE A 44 0.61 -1.50 2.77
CA ILE A 44 -0.59 -1.31 1.95
C ILE A 44 -1.76 -1.12 2.90
N GLU A 45 -2.36 0.08 2.87
CA GLU A 45 -3.44 0.47 3.76
C GLU A 45 -4.70 0.80 2.95
N MET A 46 -5.84 0.25 3.36
CA MET A 46 -7.12 0.53 2.71
C MET A 46 -8.28 0.40 3.70
N THR A 47 -9.36 1.12 3.42
CA THR A 47 -10.62 1.01 4.18
C THR A 47 -11.71 0.46 3.27
N LEU A 48 -12.39 -0.59 3.72
CA LEU A 48 -13.50 -1.20 3.04
C LEU A 48 -14.78 -0.90 3.81
N TYR A 49 -15.85 -0.52 3.09
CA TYR A 49 -17.16 -0.30 3.68
C TYR A 49 -18.15 -1.34 3.14
N ASN A 50 -18.83 -2.04 4.06
CA ASN A 50 -19.92 -2.95 3.74
C ASN A 50 -21.27 -2.28 4.10
N PRO A 51 -22.06 -1.81 3.12
CA PRO A 51 -23.32 -1.15 3.38
C PRO A 51 -24.41 -2.08 3.93
N HIS A 52 -24.34 -3.39 3.64
CA HIS A 52 -25.34 -4.34 4.12
C HIS A 52 -25.28 -4.53 5.64
N ALA A 53 -24.08 -4.46 6.21
CA ALA A 53 -23.85 -4.58 7.65
C ALA A 53 -23.59 -3.22 8.34
N ASN A 54 -23.53 -2.13 7.56
CA ASN A 54 -23.09 -0.81 8.02
C ASN A 54 -21.74 -0.88 8.79
N LEU A 55 -20.75 -1.54 8.19
CA LEU A 55 -19.47 -1.84 8.84
C LEU A 55 -18.28 -1.30 8.02
N PHE A 56 -17.33 -0.69 8.70
CA PHE A 56 -16.02 -0.32 8.15
C PHE A 56 -14.95 -1.32 8.60
N SER A 57 -14.13 -1.77 7.65
CA SER A 57 -12.96 -2.60 7.90
C SER A 57 -11.70 -1.85 7.45
N VAL A 58 -10.75 -1.67 8.37
CA VAL A 58 -9.43 -1.12 8.05
C VAL A 58 -8.46 -2.29 7.84
N VAL A 59 -7.85 -2.34 6.67
CA VAL A 59 -6.89 -3.39 6.28
C VAL A 59 -5.51 -2.75 6.15
N ALA A 60 -4.55 -3.30 6.89
CA ALA A 60 -3.14 -2.94 6.81
C ALA A 60 -2.33 -4.22 6.54
N MET A 61 -1.66 -4.28 5.40
CA MET A 61 -0.72 -5.35 5.06
C MET A 61 0.69 -4.79 5.09
N VAL A 62 1.61 -5.54 5.70
CA VAL A 62 3.03 -5.19 5.76
C VAL A 62 3.86 -6.33 5.21
N THR A 63 4.81 -6.00 4.35
CA THR A 63 5.92 -6.89 3.96
C THR A 63 7.22 -6.21 4.39
N GLU A 64 8.10 -6.96 5.04
CA GLU A 64 9.40 -6.51 5.56
C GLU A 64 10.53 -7.30 4.90
#